data_AF-A0AAN5BR34-F1
#
_entry.id   AF-A0AAN5BR34-F1
#
_cell.length_a   1.000
_cell.length_b   1.000
_cell.length_c   1.000
_cell.angle_alpha   90.00
_cell.angle_beta   90.00
_cell.angle_gamma   90.00
#
_symmetry.space_group_name_H-M   'P 1'
#
loop_
_entity.id
_entity.type
_entity.pdbx_description
1 polymer ?
#
loop_
_entity_poly.entity_id
_entity_poly.type
_entity_poly.pdbx_seq_one_letter_code
_entity_poly.pdbx_strand_id
1 'polypeptide(L)'
;METTENKTENSAVNPLRPEPPVRILVQTLTHLVPVKDPKIQAKLKEDVPFTYRRRSKREKPPIRKLIESRLYCGEDVLLSRVDHMRESPEDMEWLKTHVRPRFWRNFVAEVNANNPTGASDIQE
;
A
#
# COMPACT_ATOMS: atom_id res chain seq x y z
N MET A 1 47.42 60.67 -39.91
CA MET A 1 47.65 59.31 -40.40
C MET A 1 46.86 58.37 -39.50
N GLU A 2 46.04 57.53 -40.13
CA GLU A 2 45.51 56.25 -39.66
C GLU A 2 44.44 56.22 -38.54
N THR A 3 43.21 56.04 -39.02
CA THR A 3 42.09 55.34 -38.40
C THR A 3 42.38 53.84 -38.27
N THR A 4 42.05 53.24 -37.12
CA THR A 4 41.53 51.86 -37.08
C THR A 4 40.44 51.74 -36.04
N GLU A 5 39.34 51.18 -36.51
CA GLU A 5 38.10 50.84 -35.84
C GLU A 5 38.25 49.55 -35.02
N ASN A 6 37.59 49.47 -33.88
CA ASN A 6 37.17 48.19 -33.34
C ASN A 6 35.76 48.33 -32.75
N LYS A 7 34.91 47.46 -33.28
CA LYS A 7 33.47 47.47 -33.33
C LYS A 7 32.96 46.33 -32.44
N THR A 8 31.99 46.64 -31.56
CA THR A 8 30.88 45.76 -31.11
C THR A 8 31.29 44.58 -30.20
N GLU A 9 30.65 44.28 -29.06
CA GLU A 9 29.27 43.81 -28.94
C GLU A 9 28.83 43.75 -27.45
N ASN A 10 27.80 44.53 -27.12
CA ASN A 10 26.62 44.18 -26.32
C ASN A 10 26.74 43.09 -25.23
N SER A 11 26.52 43.47 -23.97
CA SER A 11 25.70 42.63 -23.08
C SER A 11 24.80 43.51 -22.23
N ALA A 12 23.57 43.65 -22.71
CA ALA A 12 22.47 44.31 -22.05
C ALA A 12 22.30 43.78 -20.62
N VAL A 13 22.35 44.70 -19.64
CA VAL A 13 21.94 44.43 -18.27
C VAL A 13 20.43 44.18 -18.29
N ASN A 14 20.01 42.91 -18.23
CA ASN A 14 18.61 42.53 -18.04
C ASN A 14 18.26 42.63 -16.55
N PRO A 15 17.39 43.56 -16.10
CA PRO A 15 17.15 43.79 -14.68
C PRO A 15 16.01 42.94 -14.10
N LEU A 16 15.76 41.73 -14.61
CA LEU A 16 14.56 40.94 -14.29
C LEU A 16 14.82 39.46 -13.97
N ARG A 17 15.87 39.14 -13.21
CA ARG A 17 15.99 37.82 -12.57
C ARG A 17 16.33 37.97 -11.09
N PRO A 18 15.39 37.71 -10.17
CA PRO A 18 15.75 37.59 -8.76
C PRO A 18 16.66 36.37 -8.60
N GLU A 19 17.85 36.58 -8.03
CA GLU A 19 18.77 35.50 -7.69
C GLU A 19 18.04 34.46 -6.82
N PRO A 20 18.18 33.16 -7.11
CA PRO A 20 17.50 32.13 -6.35
C PRO A 20 17.94 32.18 -4.87
N PRO A 21 17.00 31.96 -3.93
CA PRO A 21 17.31 32.05 -2.51
C PRO A 21 18.39 31.04 -2.12
N VAL A 22 19.44 31.54 -1.46
CA VAL A 22 20.54 30.73 -0.94
C VAL A 22 20.00 29.79 0.13
N ARG A 23 20.10 28.47 -0.10
CA ARG A 23 19.74 27.45 0.88
C ARG A 23 20.97 27.09 1.69
N ILE A 24 21.01 27.52 2.95
CA ILE A 24 22.08 27.14 3.88
C ILE A 24 21.64 25.88 4.61
N LEU A 25 22.35 24.78 4.38
CA LEU A 25 22.17 23.56 5.15
C LEU A 25 22.98 23.68 6.44
N VAL A 26 22.29 23.93 7.56
CA VAL A 26 22.90 23.89 8.88
C VAL A 26 22.90 22.45 9.39
N GLN A 27 24.08 21.84 9.50
CA GLN A 27 24.23 20.52 10.09
C GLN A 27 24.48 20.67 11.59
N THR A 28 23.50 20.33 12.42
CA THR A 28 23.68 20.26 13.87
C THR A 28 24.13 18.86 14.27
N LEU A 29 25.24 18.78 15.01
CA LEU A 29 25.72 17.51 15.56
C LEU A 29 24.91 17.18 16.82
N THR A 30 23.84 16.43 16.66
CA THR A 30 23.10 15.87 17.80
C THR A 30 23.90 14.70 18.37
N HIS A 31 24.69 14.96 19.40
CA HIS A 31 25.28 13.88 20.20
C HIS A 31 24.19 13.22 21.05
N LEU A 32 23.42 12.31 20.44
CA LEU A 32 22.59 11.38 21.18
C LEU A 32 23.51 10.40 21.89
N VAL A 33 23.92 10.73 23.11
CA VAL A 33 24.71 9.82 23.95
C VAL A 33 23.78 8.68 24.37
N PRO A 34 24.09 7.41 24.03
CA PRO A 34 23.33 6.29 24.53
C PRO A 34 23.46 6.25 26.05
N VAL A 35 22.35 6.32 26.76
CA VAL A 35 22.35 6.20 28.22
C VAL A 35 22.82 4.78 28.57
N LYS A 36 23.97 4.65 29.21
CA LYS A 36 24.56 3.36 29.62
C LYS A 36 24.06 2.87 30.98
N ASP A 37 23.34 3.71 31.73
CA ASP A 37 22.82 3.35 33.04
C ASP A 37 21.70 2.29 32.89
N PRO A 38 21.87 1.09 33.46
CA PRO A 38 20.91 0.01 33.34
C PRO A 38 19.55 0.34 33.98
N LYS A 39 19.52 1.17 35.04
CA LYS A 39 18.29 1.58 35.71
C LYS A 39 17.48 2.55 34.86
N ILE A 40 18.16 3.46 34.16
CA ILE A 40 17.51 4.39 33.22
C ILE A 40 17.04 3.62 31.97
N GLN A 41 17.83 2.69 31.45
CA GLN A 41 17.40 1.83 30.33
C GLN A 41 16.19 0.96 30.66
N ALA A 42 16.09 0.43 31.90
CA ALA A 42 14.95 -0.37 32.32
C ALA A 42 13.66 0.46 32.33
N LYS A 43 13.69 1.65 32.95
CA LYS A 43 12.57 2.59 32.93
C LYS A 43 12.19 3.02 31.51
N LEU A 44 13.18 3.35 30.68
CA LEU A 44 12.94 3.71 29.28
C LEU A 44 12.32 2.56 28.47
N LYS A 45 12.72 1.31 28.72
CA LYS A 45 12.12 0.14 28.02
C LYS A 45 10.70 -0.17 28.49
N GLU A 46 10.38 0.12 29.75
CA GLU A 46 9.06 -0.08 30.35
C GLU A 46 8.09 1.02 29.90
N ASP A 47 8.51 2.29 30.02
CA ASP A 47 7.66 3.46 29.82
C ASP A 47 7.54 3.89 28.35
N VAL A 48 8.48 3.48 27.49
CA VAL A 48 8.58 4.01 26.13
C VAL A 48 8.32 2.94 25.07
N PRO A 49 7.19 3.01 24.34
CA PRO A 49 6.79 1.99 23.37
C PRO A 49 7.51 2.11 22.02
N PHE A 50 8.75 2.62 21.98
CA PHE A 50 9.55 2.69 20.73
C PHE A 50 10.13 1.32 20.32
N THR A 51 9.92 0.27 21.11
CA THR A 51 10.12 -1.09 20.61
C THR A 51 8.92 -1.46 19.75
N TYR A 52 9.18 -1.94 18.53
CA TYR A 52 8.14 -2.48 17.66
C TYR A 52 7.32 -3.52 18.44
N ARG A 53 6.09 -3.17 18.84
CA ARG A 53 5.16 -4.16 19.35
C ARG A 53 4.93 -5.14 18.21
N ARG A 54 5.32 -6.40 18.40
CA ARG A 54 4.88 -7.48 17.51
C ARG A 54 3.37 -7.33 17.42
N ARG A 55 2.86 -7.04 16.21
CA ARG A 55 1.42 -7.04 15.97
C ARG A 55 0.93 -8.37 16.52
N SER A 56 -0.06 -8.31 17.43
CA SER A 56 -0.73 -9.52 17.88
C SER A 56 -1.15 -10.29 16.64
N LYS A 57 -1.10 -11.63 16.71
CA LYS A 57 -1.55 -12.47 15.60
C LYS A 57 -3.01 -12.10 15.36
N ARG A 58 -3.27 -11.28 14.33
CA ARG A 58 -4.63 -10.91 13.95
C ARG A 58 -5.33 -12.22 13.64
N GLU A 59 -6.49 -12.43 14.24
CA GLU A 59 -7.34 -13.55 13.88
C GLU A 59 -7.62 -13.45 12.38
N LYS A 60 -7.46 -14.57 11.68
CA LYS A 60 -7.72 -14.60 10.24
C LYS A 60 -9.22 -14.36 10.05
N PRO A 61 -9.63 -13.40 9.20
CA PRO A 61 -11.04 -13.19 8.94
C PRO A 61 -11.68 -14.47 8.36
N PRO A 62 -12.99 -14.67 8.58
CA PRO A 62 -13.71 -15.81 8.04
C PRO A 62 -13.62 -15.88 6.52
N ILE A 63 -13.77 -17.09 5.96
CA ILE A 63 -13.45 -17.34 4.56
C ILE A 63 -14.25 -16.44 3.62
N ARG A 64 -15.58 -16.42 3.81
CA ARG A 64 -16.52 -15.56 3.08
C ARG A 64 -16.11 -14.10 2.93
N LYS A 65 -15.61 -13.45 3.99
CA LYS A 65 -15.26 -12.02 3.98
C LYS A 65 -14.07 -11.69 3.10
N LEU A 66 -13.08 -12.58 3.06
CA LEU A 66 -11.92 -12.34 2.20
C LEU A 66 -12.23 -12.71 0.73
N ILE A 67 -13.26 -13.53 0.45
CA ILE A 67 -13.72 -13.74 -0.93
C ILE A 67 -14.49 -12.50 -1.39
N GLU A 68 -15.43 -12.03 -0.58
CA GLU A 68 -16.12 -10.76 -0.80
C GLU A 68 -15.14 -9.63 -1.12
N SER A 69 -14.10 -9.43 -0.29
CA SER A 69 -13.11 -8.38 -0.54
C SER A 69 -12.35 -8.56 -1.85
N ARG A 70 -12.02 -9.80 -2.23
CA ARG A 70 -11.32 -10.09 -3.49
C ARG A 70 -12.20 -9.78 -4.70
N LEU A 71 -13.47 -10.16 -4.64
CA LEU A 71 -14.45 -9.85 -5.67
C LEU A 71 -14.61 -8.34 -5.88
N TYR A 72 -14.60 -7.55 -4.80
CA TYR A 72 -14.62 -6.09 -4.89
C TYR A 72 -13.33 -5.49 -5.47
N CYS A 73 -12.18 -6.07 -5.13
CA CYS A 73 -10.89 -5.67 -5.69
C CYS A 73 -10.66 -6.18 -7.13
N GLY A 74 -11.53 -7.04 -7.66
CA GLY A 74 -11.34 -7.69 -8.96
C GLY A 74 -10.15 -8.65 -9.00
N GLU A 75 -9.76 -9.19 -7.84
CA GLU A 75 -8.72 -10.21 -7.73
C GLU A 75 -9.30 -11.61 -7.87
N ASP A 76 -8.55 -12.51 -8.49
CA ASP A 76 -8.91 -13.93 -8.61
C ASP A 76 -9.05 -14.57 -7.22
N VAL A 77 -10.01 -15.48 -7.08
CA VAL A 77 -10.22 -16.23 -5.85
C VAL A 77 -9.34 -17.48 -5.86
N LEU A 78 -8.57 -17.69 -4.79
CA LEU A 78 -7.78 -18.92 -4.67
C LEU A 78 -8.68 -20.16 -4.72
N LEU A 79 -8.28 -21.17 -5.50
CA LEU A 79 -9.04 -22.42 -5.68
C LEU A 79 -9.38 -23.12 -4.36
N SER A 80 -8.41 -23.24 -3.44
CA SER A 80 -8.65 -23.84 -2.12
C SER A 80 -9.76 -23.14 -1.34
N ARG A 81 -10.02 -21.88 -1.66
CA ARG A 81 -11.04 -21.05 -1.02
C ARG A 81 -12.41 -21.26 -1.63
N VAL A 82 -12.45 -21.50 -2.93
CA VAL A 82 -13.66 -21.93 -3.65
C VAL A 82 -14.09 -23.31 -3.16
N ASP A 83 -13.15 -24.23 -2.95
CA ASP A 83 -13.46 -25.57 -2.41
C ASP A 83 -14.13 -25.49 -1.03
N HIS A 84 -13.60 -24.63 -0.14
CA HIS A 84 -14.24 -24.38 1.17
C HIS A 84 -15.65 -23.79 1.07
N MET A 85 -15.91 -22.95 0.06
CA MET A 85 -17.26 -22.44 -0.17
C MET A 85 -18.20 -23.51 -0.70
N ARG A 86 -17.71 -24.47 -1.49
CA ARG A 86 -18.52 -25.63 -1.91
C ARG A 86 -18.87 -26.54 -0.74
N GLU A 87 -17.94 -26.73 0.19
CA GLU A 87 -18.18 -27.50 1.42
C GLU A 87 -19.18 -26.81 2.37
N SER A 88 -19.36 -25.48 2.25
CA SER A 88 -20.17 -24.65 3.16
C SER A 88 -21.26 -23.87 2.42
N PRO A 89 -22.46 -24.46 2.20
CA PRO A 89 -23.54 -23.76 1.49
C PRO A 89 -24.01 -22.47 2.20
N GLU A 90 -23.89 -22.40 3.53
CA GLU A 90 -24.18 -21.19 4.31
C GLU A 90 -23.32 -19.99 3.87
N ASP A 91 -22.03 -20.22 3.62
CA ASP A 91 -21.11 -19.16 3.19
C ASP A 91 -21.39 -18.71 1.75
N MET A 92 -21.88 -19.61 0.88
CA MET A 92 -22.35 -19.26 -0.46
C MET A 92 -23.60 -18.38 -0.42
N GLU A 93 -24.60 -18.74 0.38
CA GLU A 93 -25.82 -17.92 0.52
C GLU A 93 -25.50 -16.56 1.13
N TRP A 94 -24.60 -16.52 2.12
CA TRP A 94 -24.11 -15.27 2.69
C TRP A 94 -23.44 -14.41 1.61
N LEU A 95 -22.57 -15.01 0.78
CA LEU A 95 -21.88 -14.27 -0.28
C LEU A 95 -22.88 -13.76 -1.35
N LYS A 96 -23.89 -14.56 -1.72
CA LYS A 96 -24.94 -14.16 -2.68
C LYS A 96 -25.73 -12.94 -2.20
N THR A 97 -25.97 -12.83 -0.89
CA THR A 97 -26.71 -11.70 -0.30
C THR A 97 -25.85 -10.46 -0.06
N HIS A 98 -24.53 -10.62 0.16
CA HIS A 98 -23.63 -9.52 0.53
C HIS A 98 -22.87 -8.91 -0.66
N VAL A 99 -22.76 -9.64 -1.77
CA VAL A 99 -22.02 -9.21 -2.95
C VAL A 99 -22.97 -8.63 -3.99
N ARG A 100 -22.55 -7.55 -4.69
CA ARG A 100 -23.37 -6.97 -5.78
C ARG A 100 -23.60 -8.02 -6.88
N PRO A 101 -24.77 -8.02 -7.55
CA PRO A 101 -25.09 -9.03 -8.57
C PRO A 101 -24.04 -9.19 -9.68
N ARG A 102 -23.36 -8.11 -10.06
CA ARG A 102 -22.27 -8.15 -11.07
C ARG A 102 -21.08 -8.99 -10.60
N PHE A 103 -20.67 -8.83 -9.36
CA PHE A 103 -19.54 -9.57 -8.79
C PHE A 103 -19.92 -11.02 -8.49
N TRP A 104 -21.18 -11.26 -8.11
CA TRP A 104 -21.70 -12.62 -7.95
C TRP A 104 -21.60 -13.43 -9.26
N ARG A 105 -21.97 -12.84 -10.40
CA ARG A 105 -21.84 -13.50 -11.71
C ARG A 105 -20.40 -13.85 -12.05
N ASN A 106 -19.46 -12.96 -11.77
CA ASN A 106 -18.03 -13.22 -12.00
C ASN A 106 -17.55 -14.39 -11.13
N PHE A 107 -17.95 -14.42 -9.86
CA PHE A 107 -17.64 -15.52 -8.95
C PHE A 107 -18.22 -16.85 -9.46
N VAL A 108 -19.50 -16.88 -9.85
CA VAL A 108 -20.13 -18.10 -10.40
C VAL A 108 -19.42 -18.57 -11.67
N ALA A 109 -19.06 -17.65 -12.57
CA ALA A 109 -18.28 -17.99 -13.76
C ALA A 109 -16.91 -18.59 -13.42
N GLU A 110 -16.21 -18.03 -12.42
CA GLU A 110 -14.93 -18.55 -11.93
C GLU A 110 -15.07 -19.93 -11.28
N VAL A 111 -16.10 -20.14 -10.46
CA VAL A 111 -16.40 -21.42 -9.82
C VAL A 111 -16.75 -22.50 -10.85
N ASN A 112 -17.45 -22.13 -11.92
CA ASN A 112 -17.82 -23.04 -13.01
C ASN A 112 -16.63 -23.32 -13.94
N ALA A 113 -15.78 -22.32 -14.22
CA ALA A 113 -14.56 -22.48 -15.02
C ALA A 113 -13.55 -23.41 -14.34
N ASN A 114 -13.48 -23.37 -13.01
CA ASN A 114 -12.59 -24.23 -12.22
C ASN A 114 -13.18 -25.62 -11.93
N ASN A 115 -14.39 -25.93 -12.41
CA ASN A 115 -15.04 -27.21 -12.17
C ASN A 115 -14.48 -28.27 -13.15
N PRO A 116 -13.71 -29.28 -12.69
CA PRO A 116 -13.22 -30.32 -13.57
C PRO A 116 -14.37 -31.29 -13.85
N THR A 117 -15.11 -31.06 -14.95
CA THR A 117 -15.97 -32.05 -15.61
C THR A 117 -16.76 -32.96 -14.64
N GLY A 118 -17.84 -32.46 -14.02
CA GLY A 118 -18.85 -33.36 -13.43
C GLY A 118 -19.63 -32.95 -12.17
N ALA A 119 -19.48 -31.74 -11.60
CA ALA A 119 -20.27 -31.34 -10.42
C ALA A 119 -21.33 -30.29 -10.76
N SER A 120 -22.53 -30.45 -10.18
CA SER A 120 -23.76 -29.68 -10.43
C SER A 120 -23.54 -28.17 -10.59
N ASP A 121 -24.08 -27.63 -11.69
CA ASP A 121 -24.11 -26.20 -11.96
C ASP A 121 -24.79 -25.45 -10.80
N ILE A 122 -24.12 -24.43 -10.28
CA ILE A 122 -24.71 -23.50 -9.32
C ILE A 122 -25.65 -22.59 -10.13
N GLN A 123 -26.96 -22.73 -9.93
CA GLN A 123 -27.97 -21.89 -10.60
C GLN A 123 -27.96 -20.45 -10.07
N GLU A 124 -28.18 -19.50 -10.99
CA GLU A 124 -28.21 -18.03 -10.76
C GLU A 124 -29.26 -17.60 -9.72
#